data_AF-A0AAW3MZ32-F1
#
_entry.id   AF-A0AAW3MZ32-F1
#
_cell.length_a   1.000
_cell.length_b   1.000
_cell.length_c   1.000
_cell.angle_alpha   90.00
_cell.angle_beta   90.00
_cell.angle_gamma   90.00
#
_symmetry.space_group_name_H-M   'P 1'
#
loop_
_entity.id
_entity.type
_entity.pdbx_description
1 polymer ?
#
loop_
_entity_poly.entity_id
_entity_poly.type
_entity_poly.pdbx_seq_one_letter_code
_entity_poly.pdbx_strand_id
1 'polypeptide(L)'
;MNANEYLKYWNLVEPLMRSKLELLKRMLEGQTEYTLSSIYQHGDEEFKVSLDLRRDDIIVLGMDFVLLDADVNGAEEGVGVKLDLIGYGALVLGGYAPFNYTEDAFTTELDEVKRRVEQLDVGELLLYILNEALTNEQLNKELAEAA
;
A
#
# COMPACT_ATOMS: atom_id res chain seq x y z
N MET A 1 9.22 12.07 -14.62
CA MET A 1 10.11 13.04 -13.93
C MET A 1 11.59 12.68 -14.18
N ASN A 2 12.58 13.53 -13.84
CA ASN A 2 14.00 13.11 -13.84
C ASN A 2 14.40 12.39 -12.53
N ALA A 3 15.35 11.45 -12.60
CA ALA A 3 15.69 10.57 -11.48
C ALA A 3 16.14 11.31 -10.20
N ASN A 4 16.84 12.44 -10.31
CA ASN A 4 17.29 13.20 -9.14
C ASN A 4 16.14 13.95 -8.46
N GLU A 5 15.17 14.43 -9.23
CA GLU A 5 13.94 15.05 -8.71
C GLU A 5 13.06 14.00 -8.04
N TYR A 6 12.83 12.86 -8.69
CA TYR A 6 12.03 11.77 -8.16
C TYR A 6 12.62 11.20 -6.84
N LEU A 7 13.95 11.05 -6.77
CA LEU A 7 14.65 10.68 -5.53
C LEU A 7 14.46 11.70 -4.38
N LYS A 8 14.23 12.97 -4.67
CA LYS A 8 13.97 14.01 -3.65
C LYS A 8 12.64 13.75 -2.94
N TYR A 9 11.60 13.36 -3.68
CA TYR A 9 10.32 12.95 -3.11
C TYR A 9 10.46 11.62 -2.36
N TRP A 10 11.12 10.63 -2.96
CA TRP A 10 11.31 9.32 -2.33
C TRP A 10 11.99 9.41 -0.96
N ASN A 11 13.11 10.12 -0.86
CA ASN A 11 13.85 10.30 0.40
C ASN A 11 13.03 11.06 1.48
N LEU A 12 11.98 11.79 1.10
CA LEU A 12 11.05 12.43 2.03
C LEU A 12 9.95 11.47 2.50
N VAL A 13 9.41 10.64 1.61
CA VAL A 13 8.22 9.81 1.89
C VAL A 13 8.51 8.38 2.33
N GLU A 14 9.59 7.76 1.86
CA GLU A 14 9.93 6.36 2.18
C GLU A 14 9.93 6.08 3.70
N PRO A 15 10.55 6.93 4.55
CA PRO A 15 10.56 6.66 5.99
C PRO A 15 9.17 6.78 6.62
N LEU A 16 8.31 7.63 6.05
CA LEU A 16 6.93 7.83 6.51
C LEU A 16 6.04 6.67 6.07
N MET A 17 6.12 6.25 4.80
CA MET A 17 5.44 5.09 4.25
C MET A 17 5.82 3.81 5.02
N ARG A 18 7.12 3.58 5.25
CA ARG A 18 7.63 2.48 6.06
C ARG A 18 7.11 2.56 7.49
N SER A 19 7.13 3.73 8.12
CA SER A 19 6.61 3.92 9.49
C SER A 19 5.12 3.59 9.61
N LYS A 20 4.31 3.94 8.59
CA LYS A 20 2.89 3.58 8.51
C LYS A 20 2.70 2.06 8.40
N LEU A 21 3.46 1.39 7.53
CA LEU A 21 3.43 -0.07 7.40
C LEU A 21 3.96 -0.80 8.66
N GLU A 22 5.01 -0.30 9.33
CA GLU A 22 5.51 -0.84 10.60
C GLU A 22 4.50 -0.67 11.74
N LEU A 23 3.72 0.41 11.74
CA LEU A 23 2.60 0.56 12.68
C LEU A 23 1.49 -0.44 12.36
N LEU A 24 1.07 -0.55 11.10
CA LEU A 24 0.03 -1.49 10.67
C LEU A 24 0.41 -2.94 10.98
N LYS A 25 1.65 -3.33 10.67
CA LYS A 25 2.22 -4.64 10.99
C LYS A 25 2.08 -4.97 12.48
N ARG A 26 2.57 -4.09 13.36
CA ARG A 26 2.48 -4.28 14.82
C ARG A 26 1.05 -4.32 15.36
N MET A 27 0.09 -3.71 14.66
CA MET A 27 -1.32 -3.77 15.03
C MET A 27 -2.01 -5.04 14.51
N LEU A 28 -1.60 -5.57 13.36
CA LEU A 28 -2.07 -6.86 12.83
C LEU A 28 -1.46 -8.05 13.58
N GLU A 29 -0.22 -7.94 14.05
CA GLU A 29 0.45 -8.96 14.88
C GLU A 29 -0.40 -9.30 16.12
N GLY A 30 -0.92 -10.54 16.14
CA GLY A 30 -1.81 -11.03 17.20
C GLY A 30 -3.31 -10.78 17.00
N GLN A 31 -3.71 -10.10 15.93
CA GLN A 31 -5.12 -9.94 15.51
C GLN A 31 -5.48 -10.75 14.24
N THR A 32 -4.50 -11.44 13.64
CA THR A 32 -4.70 -12.29 12.46
C THR A 32 -3.95 -13.61 12.60
N GLU A 33 -4.41 -14.65 11.89
CA GLU A 33 -3.72 -15.95 11.80
C GLU A 33 -2.63 -15.97 10.71
N TYR A 34 -2.60 -14.97 9.83
CA TYR A 34 -1.63 -14.87 8.74
C TYR A 34 -0.25 -14.39 9.22
N THR A 35 0.80 -14.88 8.58
CA THR A 35 2.18 -14.46 8.84
C THR A 35 2.48 -13.16 8.10
N LEU A 36 2.94 -12.14 8.82
CA LEU A 36 3.37 -10.85 8.26
C LEU A 36 4.83 -10.90 7.82
N SER A 37 5.12 -10.47 6.59
CA SER A 37 6.48 -10.41 6.05
C SER A 37 7.36 -9.37 6.77
N SER A 38 8.68 -9.41 6.53
CA SER A 38 9.50 -8.20 6.66
C SER A 38 9.03 -7.14 5.64
N ILE A 39 9.12 -5.85 5.98
CA ILE A 39 8.81 -4.77 5.03
C ILE A 39 9.99 -4.59 4.08
N TYR A 40 9.77 -4.80 2.79
CA TYR A 40 10.78 -4.71 1.75
C TYR A 40 10.56 -3.48 0.86
N GLN A 41 11.59 -3.09 0.11
CA GLN A 41 11.49 -2.08 -0.95
C GLN A 41 11.65 -2.79 -2.29
N HIS A 42 10.82 -2.46 -3.26
CA HIS A 42 10.97 -2.92 -4.65
C HIS A 42 10.29 -1.94 -5.62
N GLY A 43 10.11 -2.37 -6.87
CA GLY A 43 9.47 -1.62 -7.95
C GLY A 43 10.40 -1.38 -9.13
N ASP A 44 9.87 -1.56 -10.33
CA ASP A 44 10.65 -1.53 -11.58
C ASP A 44 10.69 -0.12 -12.17
N GLU A 45 9.52 0.49 -12.39
CA GLU A 45 9.38 1.86 -12.91
C GLU A 45 9.06 2.89 -11.81
N GLU A 46 8.50 2.45 -10.69
CA GLU A 46 8.07 3.29 -9.56
C GLU A 46 8.60 2.73 -8.24
N PHE A 47 9.03 3.56 -7.30
CA PHE A 47 9.54 3.11 -6.00
C PHE A 47 8.40 2.80 -5.03
N LYS A 48 8.49 1.66 -4.34
CA LYS A 48 7.52 1.25 -3.31
C LYS A 48 8.13 0.52 -2.12
N VAL A 49 7.47 0.64 -0.97
CA VAL A 49 7.69 -0.20 0.22
C VAL A 49 6.46 -1.09 0.45
N SER A 50 6.69 -2.35 0.76
CA SER A 50 5.65 -3.38 0.70
C SER A 50 5.62 -4.28 1.94
N LEU A 51 4.42 -4.71 2.32
CA LEU A 51 4.14 -5.62 3.43
C LEU A 51 3.13 -6.68 2.99
N ASP A 52 3.46 -7.96 3.15
CA ASP A 52 2.59 -9.08 2.80
C ASP A 52 2.01 -9.77 4.05
N LEU A 53 0.72 -10.09 4.03
CA LEU A 53 0.11 -11.14 4.86
C LEU A 53 0.11 -12.44 4.06
N ARG A 54 0.63 -13.51 4.66
CA ARG A 54 0.82 -14.80 4.02
C ARG A 54 0.16 -15.93 4.79
N ARG A 55 -0.31 -16.93 4.05
CA ARG A 55 -0.63 -18.26 4.56
C ARG A 55 0.34 -19.22 3.90
N ASP A 56 1.26 -19.76 4.70
CA ASP A 56 2.39 -20.53 4.20
C ASP A 56 3.12 -19.75 3.09
N ASP A 57 3.30 -20.32 1.90
CA ASP A 57 3.94 -19.65 0.76
C ASP A 57 3.00 -18.69 -0.01
N ILE A 58 1.69 -18.67 0.26
CA ILE A 58 0.69 -17.89 -0.49
C ILE A 58 0.57 -16.47 0.08
N ILE A 59 0.63 -15.44 -0.79
CA ILE A 59 0.27 -14.06 -0.42
C ILE A 59 -1.26 -13.93 -0.43
N VAL A 60 -1.83 -13.69 0.74
CA VAL A 60 -3.28 -13.51 0.94
C VAL A 60 -3.68 -12.06 0.65
N LEU A 61 -2.87 -11.12 1.15
CA LEU A 61 -3.02 -9.69 0.98
C LEU A 61 -1.62 -9.05 0.96
N GLY A 62 -1.23 -8.44 -0.15
CA GLY A 62 -0.09 -7.53 -0.22
C GLY A 62 -0.54 -6.09 -0.02
N MET A 63 0.32 -5.27 0.57
CA MET A 63 0.14 -3.83 0.76
C MET A 63 1.35 -3.12 0.17
N ASP A 64 1.19 -2.52 -1.00
CA ASP A 64 2.23 -1.78 -1.70
C ASP A 64 2.03 -0.29 -1.45
N PHE A 65 3.00 0.40 -0.85
CA PHE A 65 2.99 1.85 -0.69
C PHE A 65 3.99 2.47 -1.66
N VAL A 66 3.48 2.93 -2.80
CA VAL A 66 4.18 3.43 -3.99
C VAL A 66 4.31 4.95 -3.99
N LEU A 67 5.35 5.48 -4.62
CA LEU A 67 5.45 6.86 -5.10
C LEU A 67 5.21 6.84 -6.61
N LEU A 68 4.13 7.46 -7.09
CA LEU A 68 3.80 7.46 -8.53
C LEU A 68 4.58 8.54 -9.28
N ASP A 69 5.04 8.27 -10.51
CA ASP A 69 5.53 9.30 -11.44
C ASP A 69 4.38 9.71 -12.39
N ALA A 70 4.10 11.02 -12.51
CA ALA A 70 3.06 11.53 -13.39
C ALA A 70 3.26 11.08 -14.85
N ASP A 71 4.50 11.11 -15.35
CA ASP A 71 4.82 10.77 -16.75
C ASP A 71 4.47 9.30 -17.07
N VAL A 72 4.67 8.39 -16.10
CA VAL A 72 4.38 6.95 -16.23
C VAL A 72 2.87 6.70 -16.18
N ASN A 73 2.13 7.51 -15.42
CA ASN A 73 0.68 7.36 -15.22
C ASN A 73 -0.18 8.21 -16.17
N GLY A 74 0.44 8.90 -17.14
CA GLY A 74 -0.27 9.71 -18.15
C GLY A 74 -0.80 11.06 -17.65
N ALA A 75 -0.25 11.57 -16.54
CA ALA A 75 -0.49 12.93 -16.05
C ALA A 75 0.62 13.89 -16.51
N GLU A 76 0.38 15.20 -16.43
CA GLU A 76 1.27 16.21 -17.05
C GLU A 76 2.56 16.49 -16.24
N GLU A 77 2.49 16.56 -14.90
CA GLU A 77 3.68 16.74 -14.06
C GLU A 77 3.46 16.29 -12.60
N GLY A 78 4.57 16.12 -11.88
CA GLY A 78 4.59 15.86 -10.43
C GLY A 78 4.68 14.38 -10.04
N VAL A 79 4.38 14.09 -8.77
CA VAL A 79 4.31 12.74 -8.21
C VAL A 79 3.02 12.52 -7.43
N GLY A 80 2.59 11.25 -7.35
CA GLY A 80 1.47 10.81 -6.52
C GLY A 80 1.91 9.85 -5.43
N VAL A 81 1.02 9.50 -4.50
CA VAL A 81 1.32 8.61 -3.36
C VAL A 81 0.34 7.44 -3.35
N LYS A 82 0.83 6.27 -3.75
CA LYS A 82 0.24 4.96 -4.07
C LYS A 82 0.01 3.90 -2.98
N LEU A 83 -0.94 3.94 -2.04
CA LEU A 83 -1.29 2.74 -1.28
C LEU A 83 -2.22 1.84 -2.12
N ASP A 84 -1.71 0.67 -2.50
CA ASP A 84 -2.46 -0.43 -3.12
C ASP A 84 -2.63 -1.59 -2.13
N LEU A 85 -3.83 -2.17 -2.12
CA LEU A 85 -4.04 -3.54 -1.66
C LEU A 85 -4.04 -4.48 -2.87
N ILE A 86 -3.27 -5.57 -2.79
CA ILE A 86 -3.11 -6.56 -3.87
C ILE A 86 -3.30 -8.00 -3.37
N GLY A 87 -3.54 -8.94 -4.29
CA GLY A 87 -3.80 -10.34 -3.96
C GLY A 87 -5.28 -10.66 -3.70
N TYR A 88 -5.56 -11.89 -3.28
CA TYR A 88 -6.93 -12.41 -3.18
C TYR A 88 -7.85 -11.57 -2.28
N GLY A 89 -7.37 -11.13 -1.11
CA GLY A 89 -8.14 -10.29 -0.19
C GLY A 89 -8.47 -8.89 -0.74
N ALA A 90 -7.71 -8.41 -1.72
CA ALA A 90 -7.96 -7.12 -2.37
C ALA A 90 -8.86 -7.23 -3.62
N LEU A 91 -8.74 -8.33 -4.37
CA LEU A 91 -9.51 -8.58 -5.59
C LEU A 91 -11.02 -8.65 -5.32
N VAL A 92 -11.45 -9.26 -4.21
CA VAL A 92 -12.88 -9.36 -3.86
C VAL A 92 -13.47 -7.99 -3.45
N LEU A 93 -12.63 -7.02 -3.06
CA LEU A 93 -13.04 -5.70 -2.59
C LEU A 93 -12.89 -4.59 -3.64
N GLY A 94 -12.53 -4.93 -4.88
CA GLY A 94 -12.37 -3.97 -5.98
C GLY A 94 -11.11 -3.09 -5.88
N GLY A 95 -10.17 -3.43 -4.99
CA GLY A 95 -9.01 -2.62 -4.65
C GLY A 95 -9.36 -1.47 -3.70
N TYR A 96 -8.90 -1.55 -2.44
CA TYR A 96 -8.95 -0.40 -1.54
C TYR A 96 -7.94 0.63 -2.00
N ALA A 97 -8.46 1.72 -2.56
CA ALA A 97 -7.72 2.94 -2.83
C ALA A 97 -8.21 3.98 -1.82
N PRO A 98 -7.44 4.34 -0.76
CA PRO A 98 -7.85 5.41 0.15
C PRO A 98 -8.09 6.72 -0.61
N PHE A 99 -8.90 7.61 -0.06
CA PHE A 99 -9.53 8.79 -0.69
C PHE A 99 -8.60 9.81 -1.40
N ASN A 100 -7.28 9.59 -1.40
CA ASN A 100 -6.25 10.46 -1.97
C ASN A 100 -5.97 10.24 -3.49
N TYR A 101 -6.82 9.49 -4.21
CA TYR A 101 -6.76 9.28 -5.67
C TYR A 101 -7.86 10.01 -6.44
N THR A 102 -7.92 11.33 -6.29
CA THR A 102 -8.70 12.19 -7.19
C THR A 102 -7.86 12.57 -8.42
N GLU A 103 -8.42 13.36 -9.34
CA GLU A 103 -7.66 13.94 -10.46
C GLU A 103 -6.47 14.81 -9.98
N ASP A 104 -6.51 15.27 -8.73
CA ASP A 104 -5.42 16.00 -8.04
C ASP A 104 -4.33 15.08 -7.43
N ALA A 105 -4.29 13.79 -7.78
CA ALA A 105 -3.38 12.80 -7.21
C ALA A 105 -1.89 13.12 -7.45
N PHE A 106 -1.57 13.91 -8.47
CA PHE A 106 -0.21 14.33 -8.81
C PHE A 106 0.07 15.77 -8.36
N THR A 107 1.27 16.02 -7.85
CA THR A 107 1.70 17.37 -7.44
C THR A 107 3.21 17.53 -7.48
N THR A 108 3.67 18.77 -7.67
CA THR A 108 5.08 19.19 -7.56
C THR A 108 5.44 19.69 -6.15
N GLU A 109 4.48 19.74 -5.22
CA GLU A 109 4.67 20.32 -3.89
C GLU A 109 5.04 19.25 -2.85
N LEU A 110 6.30 19.23 -2.40
CA LEU A 110 6.82 18.21 -1.48
C LEU A 110 6.04 18.08 -0.17
N ASP A 111 5.61 19.20 0.42
CA ASP A 111 4.83 19.18 1.66
C ASP A 111 3.42 18.58 1.45
N GLU A 112 2.86 18.70 0.25
CA GLU A 112 1.56 18.10 -0.12
C GLU A 112 1.71 16.58 -0.30
N VAL A 113 2.76 16.11 -0.98
CA VAL A 113 3.10 14.67 -1.10
C VAL A 113 3.29 14.06 0.29
N LYS A 114 4.05 14.74 1.17
CA LYS A 114 4.25 14.33 2.56
C LYS A 114 2.93 14.27 3.33
N ARG A 115 2.11 15.32 3.25
CA ARG A 115 0.80 15.41 3.93
C ARG A 115 -0.10 14.23 3.57
N ARG A 116 -0.11 13.79 2.30
CA ARG A 116 -0.89 12.63 1.83
C ARG A 116 -0.49 11.32 2.50
N VAL A 117 0.82 11.09 2.73
CA VAL A 117 1.31 9.93 3.49
C VAL A 117 0.94 10.05 4.96
N GLU A 118 1.12 11.24 5.56
CA GLU A 118 0.82 11.48 6.98
C GLU A 118 -0.68 11.31 7.30
N GLN A 119 -1.56 11.64 6.35
CA GLN A 119 -3.01 11.52 6.48
C GLN A 119 -3.58 10.10 6.40
N LEU A 120 -2.80 9.08 6.01
CA LEU A 120 -3.28 7.70 6.02
C LEU A 120 -3.63 7.27 7.45
N ASP A 121 -4.91 7.03 7.75
CA ASP A 121 -5.33 6.47 9.03
C ASP A 121 -5.08 4.95 9.04
N VAL A 122 -4.06 4.56 9.82
CA VAL A 122 -3.65 3.16 9.98
C VAL A 122 -4.67 2.36 10.80
N GLY A 123 -5.43 3.02 11.69
CA GLY A 123 -6.49 2.38 12.47
C GLY A 123 -7.72 2.08 11.62
N GLU A 124 -8.12 3.01 10.74
CA GLU A 124 -9.20 2.77 9.77
C GLU A 124 -8.83 1.64 8.80
N LEU A 125 -7.61 1.68 8.23
CA LEU A 125 -7.08 0.64 7.36
C LEU A 125 -7.01 -0.73 8.05
N LEU A 126 -6.57 -0.79 9.32
CA LEU A 126 -6.56 -2.01 10.11
C LEU A 126 -7.97 -2.61 10.26
N LEU A 127 -8.95 -1.78 10.63
CA LEU A 127 -10.34 -2.22 10.78
C LEU A 127 -10.92 -2.71 9.46
N TYR A 128 -10.60 -2.07 8.34
CA TYR A 128 -10.99 -2.52 7.01
C TYR A 128 -10.37 -3.89 6.67
N ILE A 129 -9.06 -4.07 6.88
CA ILE A 129 -8.38 -5.35 6.64
C ILE A 129 -9.00 -6.47 7.48
N LEU A 130 -9.17 -6.24 8.79
CA LEU A 130 -9.66 -7.27 9.71
C LEU A 130 -11.14 -7.61 9.51
N ASN A 131 -12.00 -6.63 9.21
CA ASN A 131 -13.46 -6.84 9.18
C ASN A 131 -14.04 -7.07 7.78
N GLU A 132 -13.37 -6.63 6.71
CA GLU A 132 -13.86 -6.72 5.32
C GLU A 132 -12.98 -7.63 4.46
N ALA A 133 -11.65 -7.53 4.54
CA ALA A 133 -10.74 -8.25 3.66
C ALA A 133 -10.54 -9.71 4.09
N LEU A 134 -10.17 -9.95 5.36
CA LEU A 134 -9.77 -11.29 5.83
C LEU A 134 -10.96 -12.19 6.24
N THR A 135 -12.12 -11.59 6.51
CA THR A 135 -13.39 -12.26 6.87
C THR A 135 -14.18 -12.75 5.67
N ASN A 136 -13.78 -12.37 4.45
CA ASN A 136 -14.56 -12.61 3.25
C ASN A 136 -14.75 -14.12 2.96
N GLU A 137 -16.00 -14.58 2.79
CA GLU A 137 -16.31 -16.00 2.60
C GLU A 137 -15.70 -16.59 1.31
N GLN A 138 -15.66 -15.80 0.23
CA GLN A 138 -15.09 -16.24 -1.04
C GLN A 138 -13.57 -16.36 -0.95
N LEU A 139 -12.89 -15.41 -0.29
CA LEU A 139 -11.46 -15.50 0.02
C LEU A 139 -11.17 -16.78 0.82
N ASN A 140 -11.90 -17.00 1.92
CA ASN A 140 -11.67 -18.14 2.81
C ASN A 140 -11.94 -19.47 2.11
N LYS A 141 -12.87 -19.51 1.14
CA LYS A 141 -13.07 -20.67 0.27
C LYS A 141 -11.91 -20.89 -0.69
N GLU A 142 -11.46 -19.87 -1.42
CA GLU A 142 -10.35 -19.98 -2.37
C GLU A 142 -9.03 -20.37 -1.68
N LEU A 143 -8.76 -19.83 -0.49
CA LEU A 143 -7.61 -20.23 0.34
C LEU A 143 -7.69 -21.67 0.85
N ALA A 144 -8.89 -22.22 1.04
CA ALA A 144 -9.09 -23.61 1.42
C ALA A 144 -9.00 -24.58 0.23
N GLU A 145 -9.20 -24.11 -1.01
CA GLU A 145 -9.03 -24.87 -2.25
C GLU A 145 -7.59 -24.81 -2.80
N ALA A 146 -6.79 -23.84 -2.36
CA ALA A 146 -5.39 -23.63 -2.76
C ALA A 146 -4.34 -24.28 -1.83
N ALA A 147 -4.76 -24.94 -0.74
CA ALA A 147 -3.91 -25.57 0.28
C ALA A 147 -3.90 -27.10 0.16
#